data_AF-A0A958F1K3-F1
#
_entry.id   AF-A0A958F1K3-F1
#
_cell.length_a   1.000
_cell.length_b   1.000
_cell.length_c   1.000
_cell.angle_alpha   90.00
_cell.angle_beta   90.00
_cell.angle_gamma   90.00
#
_symmetry.space_group_name_H-M   'P 1'
#
loop_
_entity.id
_entity.type
_entity.pdbx_description
1 polymer ?
#
loop_
_entity_poly.entity_id
_entity_poly.type
_entity_poly.pdbx_seq_one_letter_code
_entity_poly.pdbx_strand_id
1 'polypeptide(L)'
;MQIRQISLFFLTIFLTTCATRKPATVEIPSDIPQISREFRAVWVATVANIDWPSEPGLSPEIQRQEAIAILDSVKSLNMNAVIFQVRPQCDALYLSTLEPWSYYLTGNQ
;
A
#
# COMPACT_ATOMS: atom_id res chain seq x y z
N MET A 1 -24.76 -26.31 65.29
CA MET A 1 -24.00 -27.21 64.39
C MET A 1 -24.52 -27.04 62.95
N GLN A 2 -24.29 -25.90 62.27
CA GLN A 2 -24.67 -25.74 60.85
C GLN A 2 -24.20 -24.44 60.14
N ILE A 3 -23.13 -23.78 60.60
CA ILE A 3 -22.69 -22.50 59.98
C ILE A 3 -21.21 -22.52 59.53
N ARG A 4 -20.37 -23.45 60.04
CA ARG A 4 -18.94 -23.53 59.65
C ARG A 4 -18.67 -24.29 58.34
N GLN A 5 -19.64 -25.01 57.78
CA GLN A 5 -19.41 -25.78 56.54
C GLN A 5 -19.72 -25.01 55.25
N ILE A 6 -20.50 -23.92 55.30
CA ILE A 6 -20.83 -23.13 54.11
C ILE A 6 -19.66 -22.21 53.71
N SER A 7 -18.89 -21.68 54.67
CA SER A 7 -17.72 -20.84 54.39
C SER A 7 -16.55 -21.56 53.72
N LEU A 8 -16.45 -22.89 53.86
CA LEU A 8 -15.34 -23.64 53.28
C LEU A 8 -15.58 -24.03 51.81
N PHE A 9 -16.82 -23.95 51.33
CA PHE A 9 -17.17 -24.31 49.94
C PHE A 9 -17.12 -23.12 48.98
N PHE A 10 -17.24 -21.89 49.48
CA PHE A 10 -17.16 -20.67 48.65
C PHE A 10 -15.73 -20.13 48.46
N LEU A 11 -14.76 -20.55 49.29
CA LEU A 11 -13.37 -20.08 49.19
C LEU A 11 -12.55 -20.84 48.13
N THR A 12 -12.97 -22.05 47.75
CA THR A 12 -12.27 -22.89 46.75
C THR A 12 -12.64 -22.58 45.30
N ILE A 13 -13.75 -21.89 45.04
CA ILE A 13 -14.20 -21.58 43.67
C ILE A 13 -13.59 -20.27 43.13
N PHE A 14 -13.11 -19.37 44.01
CA PHE A 14 -12.61 -18.06 43.59
C PHE A 14 -11.14 -18.03 43.12
N LEU A 15 -10.38 -19.13 43.28
CA LEU A 15 -8.96 -19.20 42.94
C LEU A 15 -8.67 -19.87 41.59
N THR A 16 -9.68 -20.36 40.86
CA THR A 16 -9.48 -21.10 39.60
C THR A 16 -9.68 -20.26 38.34
N THR A 17 -9.92 -18.95 38.44
CA THR A 17 -10.16 -18.06 37.28
C THR A 17 -8.96 -17.18 36.94
N CYS A 18 -7.79 -17.78 36.79
CA CYS A 18 -6.70 -17.21 36.00
C CYS A 18 -6.30 -18.21 34.92
N ALA A 19 -7.23 -18.51 34.02
CA ALA A 19 -6.88 -19.13 32.76
C ALA A 19 -6.16 -18.07 31.91
N THR A 20 -4.83 -18.09 31.92
CA THR A 20 -4.01 -17.39 30.93
C THR A 20 -4.45 -17.85 29.55
N ARG A 21 -5.12 -16.99 28.78
CA ARG A 21 -5.35 -17.25 27.36
C ARG A 21 -3.98 -17.36 26.70
N LYS A 22 -3.63 -18.57 26.25
CA LYS A 22 -2.48 -18.76 25.36
C LYS A 22 -2.69 -17.80 24.18
N PRO A 23 -1.77 -16.88 23.88
CA PRO A 23 -1.91 -16.02 22.72
C PRO A 23 -2.10 -16.93 21.51
N ALA A 24 -3.07 -16.59 20.66
CA ALA A 24 -3.31 -17.33 19.44
C ALA A 24 -2.00 -17.33 18.63
N THR A 25 -1.41 -18.51 18.44
CA THR A 25 -0.29 -18.66 17.53
C THR A 25 -0.86 -18.45 16.13
N VAL A 26 -0.49 -17.35 15.48
CA VAL A 26 -0.74 -17.20 14.05
C VAL A 26 0.15 -18.23 13.36
N GLU A 27 -0.43 -19.34 12.91
CA GLU A 27 0.25 -20.27 12.03
C GLU A 27 0.47 -19.55 10.70
N ILE A 28 1.67 -18.98 10.53
CA ILE A 28 2.11 -18.43 9.26
C ILE A 28 2.24 -19.63 8.31
N PRO A 29 1.53 -19.65 7.17
CA PRO A 29 1.65 -20.73 6.18
C PRO A 29 3.13 -20.98 5.87
N SER A 30 3.55 -22.25 5.90
CA SER A 30 4.95 -22.62 5.67
C SER A 30 5.42 -22.40 4.22
N ASP A 31 4.49 -22.10 3.32
CA ASP A 31 4.72 -21.97 1.87
C ASP A 31 4.67 -20.51 1.39
N ILE A 32 5.16 -19.58 2.21
CA ILE A 32 5.33 -18.19 1.77
C ILE A 32 6.59 -18.12 0.90
N PRO A 33 6.50 -17.63 -0.35
CA PRO A 33 7.66 -17.50 -1.21
C PRO A 33 8.68 -16.54 -0.59
N GLN A 34 9.95 -16.92 -0.66
CA GLN A 34 11.03 -16.10 -0.14
C GLN A 34 11.17 -14.80 -0.96
N ILE A 35 11.16 -13.66 -0.25
CA ILE A 35 11.38 -12.35 -0.86
C ILE A 35 12.87 -12.22 -1.21
N SER A 36 13.20 -12.16 -2.51
CA SER A 36 14.58 -12.09 -3.00
C SER A 36 15.25 -10.74 -2.76
N ARG A 37 14.46 -9.66 -2.74
CA ARG A 37 14.88 -8.29 -2.41
C ARG A 37 13.70 -7.48 -1.89
N GLU A 38 13.97 -6.54 -0.99
CA GLU A 38 12.97 -5.57 -0.53
C GLU A 38 12.42 -4.75 -1.72
N PHE A 39 11.10 -4.56 -1.77
CA PHE A 39 10.43 -3.70 -2.74
C PHE A 39 10.34 -2.27 -2.20
N ARG A 40 11.06 -1.34 -2.81
CA ARG A 40 11.10 0.08 -2.41
C ARG A 40 10.63 0.90 -3.59
N ALA A 41 9.38 1.33 -3.55
CA ALA A 41 8.71 1.95 -4.69
C ALA A 41 8.09 3.29 -4.33
N VAL A 42 7.94 4.12 -5.36
CA VAL A 42 7.07 5.30 -5.31
C VAL A 42 5.91 5.13 -6.29
N TRP A 43 4.78 5.76 -5.97
CA TRP A 43 3.68 5.93 -6.91
C TRP A 43 3.85 7.27 -7.63
N VAL A 44 3.65 7.28 -8.95
CA VAL A 44 3.62 8.50 -9.77
C VAL A 44 2.24 8.59 -10.40
N ALA A 45 1.40 9.40 -9.79
CA ALA A 45 0.02 9.66 -10.19
C ALA A 45 -0.03 10.70 -11.32
N THR A 46 -0.90 10.42 -12.30
CA THR A 46 -1.10 11.28 -13.47
C THR A 46 -2.45 11.95 -13.45
N VAL A 47 -3.41 11.41 -12.68
CA VAL A 47 -4.68 12.07 -12.41
C VAL A 47 -4.44 13.43 -11.76
N ALA A 48 -5.15 14.44 -12.27
CA ALA A 48 -5.05 15.82 -11.83
C ALA A 48 -3.62 16.40 -11.86
N ASN A 49 -2.70 15.81 -12.65
CA ASN A 49 -1.32 16.26 -12.76
C ASN A 49 -0.59 16.35 -11.41
N ILE A 50 -0.97 15.50 -10.44
CA ILE A 50 -0.47 15.58 -9.05
C ILE A 50 1.04 15.33 -8.99
N ASP A 51 1.54 14.31 -9.70
CA ASP A 51 2.97 14.03 -9.76
C ASP A 51 3.56 14.31 -11.15
N TRP A 52 2.88 13.90 -12.23
CA TRP A 52 3.38 14.07 -13.59
C TRP A 52 2.28 14.00 -14.68
N PRO A 53 2.38 14.76 -15.78
CA PRO A 53 3.27 15.91 -15.96
C PRO A 53 2.81 17.05 -15.05
N SER A 54 3.64 18.08 -14.83
CA SER A 54 3.30 19.18 -13.91
C SER A 54 2.06 19.96 -14.35
N GLU A 55 1.84 20.04 -15.66
CA GLU A 55 0.66 20.64 -16.29
C GLU A 55 0.29 19.86 -17.56
N PRO A 56 -0.99 19.84 -17.96
CA PRO A 56 -1.40 19.21 -19.20
C PRO A 56 -0.96 20.04 -20.42
N GLY A 57 -0.67 19.38 -21.54
CA GLY A 57 -0.36 20.07 -22.81
C GLY A 57 1.06 20.65 -22.90
N LEU A 58 1.94 20.34 -21.94
CA LEU A 58 3.36 20.66 -22.03
C LEU A 58 3.99 20.03 -23.27
N SER A 59 5.08 20.65 -23.77
CA SER A 59 5.82 20.06 -24.88
C SER A 59 6.36 18.66 -24.50
N PRO A 60 6.47 17.72 -25.45
CA PRO A 60 7.04 16.40 -25.17
C PRO A 60 8.44 16.43 -24.55
N GLU A 61 9.21 17.49 -24.82
CA GLU A 61 10.53 17.69 -24.23
C GLU A 61 10.46 17.99 -22.74
N ILE A 62 9.60 18.93 -22.33
CA ILE A 62 9.41 19.25 -20.91
C ILE A 62 8.83 18.04 -20.16
N GLN A 63 7.82 17.38 -20.71
CA GLN A 63 7.25 16.17 -20.10
C GLN A 63 8.32 15.11 -19.85
N ARG A 64 9.23 14.89 -20.80
CA ARG A 64 10.34 13.94 -20.66
C ARG A 64 11.34 14.39 -19.60
N GLN A 65 11.70 15.67 -19.58
CA GLN A 65 12.63 16.22 -18.58
C GLN A 65 12.08 16.03 -17.16
N GLU A 66 10.79 16.30 -16.94
CA GLU A 66 10.13 16.07 -15.65
C GLU A 66 10.13 14.58 -15.26
N ALA A 67 9.82 13.70 -16.21
CA ALA A 67 9.85 12.26 -15.95
C ALA A 67 11.26 11.79 -15.54
N ILE A 68 12.30 12.26 -16.23
CA ILE A 68 13.70 11.95 -15.91
C ILE A 68 14.06 12.49 -14.51
N ALA A 69 13.65 13.72 -14.17
CA ALA A 69 13.91 14.30 -12.86
C ALA A 69 13.25 13.49 -11.71
N ILE A 70 12.05 12.96 -11.94
CA ILE A 70 11.39 12.03 -11.00
C ILE A 70 12.23 10.75 -10.86
N LEU A 71 12.67 10.14 -11.97
CA LEU A 71 13.46 8.91 -11.96
C LEU A 71 14.82 9.10 -11.26
N ASP A 72 15.49 10.23 -11.49
CA ASP A 72 16.75 10.58 -10.82
C ASP A 72 16.54 10.76 -9.31
N SER A 73 15.44 11.39 -8.91
CA SER A 73 15.07 11.55 -7.50
C SER A 73 14.82 10.19 -6.84
N VAL A 74 14.03 9.32 -7.47
CA VAL A 74 13.75 7.95 -7.00
C VAL A 74 15.05 7.16 -6.82
N LYS A 75 15.96 7.25 -7.79
CA LYS A 75 17.27 6.60 -7.72
C LYS A 75 18.12 7.15 -6.58
N SER A 76 18.15 8.48 -6.39
CA SER A 76 18.91 9.13 -5.31
C SER A 76 18.46 8.71 -3.91
N LEU A 77 17.17 8.36 -3.77
CA LEU A 77 16.56 7.86 -2.53
C LEU A 77 16.75 6.35 -2.33
N ASN A 78 17.56 5.69 -3.16
CA ASN A 78 17.79 4.24 -3.14
C ASN A 78 16.53 3.37 -3.31
N MET A 79 15.49 3.93 -3.96
CA MET A 79 14.32 3.17 -4.39
C MET A 79 14.68 2.29 -5.59
N ASN A 80 13.87 1.26 -5.84
CA ASN A 80 14.14 0.25 -6.86
C ASN A 80 12.95 -0.04 -7.79
N ALA A 81 11.87 0.72 -7.68
CA ALA A 81 10.71 0.63 -8.56
C ALA A 81 9.94 1.96 -8.60
N VAL A 82 9.25 2.19 -9.73
CA VAL A 82 8.27 3.25 -9.91
C VAL A 82 6.98 2.62 -10.40
N ILE A 83 5.87 2.95 -9.74
CA ILE A 83 4.53 2.55 -10.17
C ILE A 83 3.90 3.76 -10.85
N PHE A 84 3.83 3.71 -12.18
CA PHE A 84 3.34 4.83 -12.99
C PHE A 84 1.88 4.63 -13.39
N GLN A 85 1.04 5.63 -13.13
CA GLN A 85 -0.39 5.57 -13.45
C GLN A 85 -0.64 5.86 -14.94
N VAL A 86 -0.72 4.80 -15.75
CA VAL A 86 -0.94 4.93 -17.21
C VAL A 86 -2.40 5.13 -17.63
N ARG A 87 -3.36 4.95 -16.71
CA ARG A 87 -4.80 4.91 -16.99
C ARG A 87 -5.62 5.64 -15.90
N PRO A 88 -5.54 6.98 -15.80
CA PRO A 88 -6.08 7.73 -14.67
C PRO A 88 -7.61 7.88 -14.67
N GLN A 89 -8.25 8.03 -15.83
CA GLN A 89 -9.68 8.38 -15.93
C GLN A 89 -10.35 7.83 -17.20
N CYS A 90 -10.33 6.50 -17.37
CA CYS A 90 -10.84 5.85 -18.59
C CYS A 90 -10.23 6.45 -19.87
N ASP A 91 -8.95 6.72 -19.80
CA ASP A 91 -8.11 7.32 -20.82
C ASP A 91 -6.70 6.72 -20.71
N ALA A 92 -5.83 6.99 -21.68
CA ALA A 92 -4.53 6.34 -21.78
C ALA A 92 -3.38 7.32 -21.95
N LEU A 93 -2.27 7.04 -21.26
CA LEU A 93 -0.97 7.69 -21.47
C LEU A 93 -0.07 6.87 -22.42
N TYR A 94 -0.69 6.10 -23.29
CA TYR A 94 -0.04 5.28 -24.30
C TYR A 94 -0.97 5.15 -25.51
N LEU A 95 -0.41 4.79 -26.66
CA LEU A 95 -1.20 4.56 -27.86
C LEU A 95 -2.15 3.37 -27.62
N SER A 96 -3.45 3.64 -27.64
CA SER A 96 -4.51 2.67 -27.42
C SER A 96 -5.54 2.72 -28.55
N THR A 97 -6.08 1.56 -28.93
CA THR A 97 -7.23 1.46 -29.83
C THR A 97 -8.57 1.42 -29.09
N LEU A 98 -8.53 1.29 -27.76
CA LEU A 98 -9.70 1.11 -26.90
C LEU A 98 -10.06 2.37 -26.11
N GLU A 99 -9.07 3.20 -25.81
CA GLU A 99 -9.19 4.32 -24.87
C GLU A 99 -8.62 5.59 -25.51
N PRO A 100 -9.23 6.76 -25.26
CA PRO A 100 -8.72 8.03 -25.77
C PRO A 100 -7.41 8.42 -25.09
N TRP A 101 -6.68 9.37 -25.68
CA TRP A 101 -5.53 9.99 -25.00
C TRP A 101 -5.97 10.70 -23.73
N SER A 102 -5.11 10.65 -22.71
CA SER A 102 -5.43 11.28 -21.43
C SER A 102 -5.45 12.81 -21.51
N TYR A 103 -6.50 13.39 -20.92
CA TYR A 103 -6.61 14.85 -20.73
C TYR A 103 -5.38 15.39 -20.00
N TYR A 104 -4.88 14.66 -19.01
CA TYR A 104 -3.75 15.08 -18.18
C TYR A 104 -2.41 15.12 -18.94
N LEU A 105 -2.35 14.51 -20.13
CA LEU A 105 -1.17 14.55 -21.01
C LEU A 105 -1.24 15.72 -22.01
N THR A 106 -2.42 15.93 -22.62
CA THR A 106 -2.57 16.82 -23.79
C THR A 106 -3.36 18.10 -23.51
N GLY A 107 -4.10 18.16 -22.40
CA GLY A 107 -5.06 19.21 -22.08
C GLY A 107 -6.35 19.16 -22.88
N ASN A 108 -6.54 18.13 -23.72
CA ASN A 108 -7.70 18.01 -24.62
C ASN A 108 -8.19 16.55 -24.66
N GLN A 109 -9.51 16.38 -24.81
CA GLN A 109 -10.18 15.08 -25.05
C GLN A 109 -11.05 15.16 -26.29
#